data_AF-A0A8T0FP88-F1
#
_entry.id   AF-A0A8T0FP88-F1
#
_cell.length_a   1.000
_cell.length_b   1.000
_cell.length_c   1.000
_cell.angle_alpha   90.00
_cell.angle_beta   90.00
_cell.angle_gamma   90.00
#
_symmetry.space_group_name_H-M   'P 1'
#
loop_
_entity.id
_entity.type
_entity.pdbx_description
1 polymer ?
#
loop_
_entity_poly.entity_id
_entity_poly.type
_entity_poly.pdbx_seq_one_letter_code
_entity_poly.pdbx_strand_id
1 'polypeptide(L)'
;MFYGKKDIPLSDVKVGELGSWLARRNKSPSAMTGAISRAFWRWQFKYVLPKKSGLVPYVHFVVGLMGIFYVINYEHIKYHKHFKHHW
;
A
#
# COMPACT_ATOMS: atom_id res chain seq x y z
N MET A 1 28.14 4.70 18.90
CA MET A 1 28.02 4.13 17.54
C MET A 1 27.12 5.04 16.72
N PHE A 2 27.69 5.80 15.77
CA PHE A 2 26.94 6.75 14.94
C PHE A 2 26.34 6.01 13.74
N TYR A 3 25.00 5.95 13.65
CA TYR A 3 24.28 5.15 12.65
C TYR A 3 24.22 5.79 11.24
N GLY A 4 24.90 6.93 11.05
CA GLY A 4 24.81 7.72 9.82
C GLY A 4 23.54 8.58 9.75
N LYS A 5 23.44 9.41 8.70
CA LYS A 5 22.26 10.25 8.46
C LYS A 5 21.09 9.37 8.03
N LYS A 6 19.96 9.50 8.72
CA LYS A 6 18.70 8.83 8.34
C LYS A 6 18.28 9.28 6.93
N ASP A 7 17.90 8.31 6.10
CA ASP A 7 17.32 8.60 4.78
C ASP A 7 16.01 9.40 4.89
N ILE A 8 15.72 10.17 3.84
CA ILE A 8 14.52 11.02 3.73
C ILE A 8 13.28 10.11 3.70
N PRO A 9 12.20 10.42 4.44
CA PRO A 9 10.95 9.65 4.35
C PRO A 9 10.32 9.84 2.96
N LEU A 10 9.58 8.84 2.47
CA LEU A 10 8.98 8.86 1.13
C LEU A 10 8.12 10.12 0.86
N SER A 11 7.45 10.66 1.88
CA SER A 11 6.63 11.88 1.78
C SER A 11 7.40 13.12 1.36
N ASP A 12 8.71 13.15 1.63
CA ASP A 12 9.55 14.34 1.47
C ASP A 12 10.52 14.17 0.28
N VAL A 13 10.41 13.06 -0.47
CA VAL A 13 11.24 12.76 -1.63
C VAL A 13 10.72 13.51 -2.85
N LYS A 14 11.60 14.25 -3.53
CA LYS A 14 11.27 14.88 -4.81
C LYS A 14 11.04 13.80 -5.87
N VAL A 15 10.07 14.01 -6.76
CA VAL A 15 9.73 13.05 -7.83
C VAL A 15 10.94 12.68 -8.68
N GLY A 16 11.79 13.66 -9.03
CA GLY A 16 13.02 13.41 -9.80
C GLY A 16 14.07 12.55 -9.08
N GLU A 17 14.00 12.44 -7.75
CA GLU A 17 14.95 11.68 -6.93
C GLU A 17 14.40 10.28 -6.56
N LEU A 18 13.12 10.00 -6.85
CA LEU A 18 12.41 8.80 -6.42
C LEU A 18 13.10 7.50 -6.85
N GLY A 19 13.61 7.44 -8.08
CA GLY A 19 14.34 6.29 -8.59
C GLY A 19 15.58 5.97 -7.75
N SER A 20 16.41 7.00 -7.46
CA SER A 20 17.59 6.85 -6.61
C SER A 20 17.24 6.47 -5.17
N TRP A 21 16.13 7.00 -4.66
CA TRP A 21 15.63 6.69 -3.31
C TRP A 21 15.18 5.23 -3.19
N LEU A 22 14.46 4.72 -4.20
CA LEU A 22 14.06 3.31 -4.29
C LEU A 22 15.27 2.38 -4.48
N ALA A 23 16.29 2.83 -5.22
CA ALA A 23 17.52 2.07 -5.42
C ALA A 23 18.22 1.73 -4.10
N ARG A 24 18.23 2.64 -3.13
CA ARG A 24 18.84 2.47 -1.79
C ARG A 24 18.09 1.51 -0.86
N ARG A 25 16.86 1.11 -1.17
CA ARG A 25 16.09 0.21 -0.29
C ARG A 25 16.62 -1.22 -0.36
N ASN A 26 16.68 -1.89 0.80
CA ASN A 26 16.90 -3.33 0.87
C ASN A 26 15.67 -4.08 0.35
N LYS A 27 15.85 -4.86 -0.72
CA LYS A 27 14.79 -5.62 -1.42
C LYS A 27 14.84 -7.11 -1.09
N SER A 28 15.59 -7.52 -0.06
CA SER A 28 15.61 -8.90 0.38
C SER A 28 14.21 -9.35 0.83
N PRO A 29 13.83 -10.62 0.63
CA PRO A 29 12.56 -11.15 1.14
C PRO A 29 12.39 -10.93 2.65
N SER A 30 13.47 -11.08 3.43
CA SER A 30 13.46 -10.85 4.87
C SER A 30 13.15 -9.39 5.25
N ALA A 31 13.72 -8.42 4.52
CA ALA A 31 13.44 -7.01 4.73
C ALA A 31 11.97 -6.67 4.42
N MET A 32 11.42 -7.28 3.36
CA MET A 32 10.01 -7.14 2.99
C MET A 32 9.09 -7.71 4.07
N THR A 33 9.30 -8.95 4.51
CA THR A 33 8.51 -9.57 5.59
C THR A 33 8.57 -8.73 6.87
N GLY A 34 9.75 -8.21 7.21
CA GLY A 34 9.90 -7.29 8.35
C GLY A 34 9.10 -6.00 8.18
N ALA A 35 9.05 -5.43 6.98
CA ALA A 35 8.26 -4.24 6.69
C ALA A 35 6.74 -4.52 6.77
N ILE A 36 6.29 -5.65 6.21
CA ILE A 36 4.89 -6.08 6.26
C ILE A 36 4.46 -6.32 7.70
N SER A 37 5.25 -7.06 8.50
CA SER A 37 4.96 -7.29 9.92
C SER A 37 4.81 -5.97 10.70
N ARG A 38 5.71 -5.02 10.48
CA ARG A 38 5.64 -3.69 11.09
C ARG A 38 4.40 -2.88 10.68
N ALA A 39 3.96 -2.99 9.43
CA ALA A 39 2.75 -2.33 8.95
C ALA A 39 1.49 -3.01 9.52
N PHE A 40 1.46 -4.34 9.51
CA PHE A 40 0.39 -5.16 10.06
C PHE A 40 0.13 -4.82 11.53
N TRP A 41 1.17 -4.82 12.37
CA TRP A 41 1.01 -4.50 13.80
C TRP A 41 0.53 -3.06 14.02
N ARG A 42 1.05 -2.08 13.27
CA ARG A 42 0.55 -0.69 13.34
C ARG A 42 -0.94 -0.61 13.01
N TRP A 43 -1.38 -1.33 11.99
CA TRP A 43 -2.79 -1.39 11.60
C TRP A 43 -3.65 -2.09 12.67
N GLN A 44 -3.18 -3.23 13.20
CA GLN A 44 -3.82 -3.96 14.31
C GLN A 44 -4.06 -3.08 15.54
N PHE A 45 -3.01 -2.39 16.02
CA PHE A 45 -3.11 -1.46 17.16
C PHE A 45 -4.00 -0.24 16.90
N LYS A 46 -4.28 0.08 15.62
CA LYS A 46 -5.11 1.22 15.25
C LYS A 46 -6.58 0.86 15.10
N TYR A 47 -6.89 -0.31 14.53
CA TYR A 47 -8.25 -0.61 14.07
C TYR A 47 -8.83 -1.97 14.50
N VAL A 48 -8.04 -2.90 15.04
CA VAL A 48 -8.50 -4.28 15.30
C VAL A 48 -8.55 -4.61 16.78
N LEU A 49 -7.55 -4.20 17.56
CA LEU A 49 -7.50 -4.56 18.97
C LEU A 49 -8.75 -4.10 19.74
N PRO A 50 -9.20 -4.85 20.77
CA PRO A 50 -10.55 -4.72 21.35
C PRO A 50 -10.95 -3.31 21.74
N LYS A 51 -10.01 -2.51 22.26
CA LYS A 51 -10.24 -1.10 22.64
C LYS A 51 -10.62 -0.17 21.48
N LYS A 52 -10.29 -0.56 20.24
CA LYS A 52 -10.54 0.20 19.00
C LYS A 52 -11.23 -0.67 17.93
N SER A 53 -11.82 -1.79 18.35
CA SER A 53 -12.50 -2.70 17.44
C SER A 53 -13.79 -2.05 16.96
N GLY A 54 -13.99 -2.05 15.64
CA GLY A 54 -15.15 -1.47 14.98
C GLY A 54 -15.28 -2.01 13.57
N LEU A 55 -16.11 -1.36 12.74
CA LEU A 55 -16.37 -1.82 11.37
C LEU A 55 -15.18 -1.60 10.41
N VAL A 56 -14.25 -0.71 10.77
CA VAL A 56 -13.13 -0.26 9.93
C VAL A 56 -12.29 -1.39 9.30
N PRO A 57 -11.80 -2.40 10.04
CA PRO A 57 -11.00 -3.47 9.45
C PRO A 57 -11.75 -4.27 8.38
N TYR A 58 -13.05 -4.47 8.56
CA TYR A 58 -13.90 -5.16 7.58
C TYR A 58 -14.06 -4.34 6.30
N VAL A 59 -14.32 -3.04 6.42
CA VAL A 59 -14.43 -2.14 5.27
C VAL A 59 -13.10 -2.08 4.50
N HIS A 60 -11.98 -1.97 5.20
CA HIS A 60 -10.66 -1.99 4.56
C HIS A 60 -10.41 -3.30 3.81
N PHE A 61 -10.83 -4.43 4.38
CA PHE A 61 -10.72 -5.73 3.72
C PHE A 61 -11.59 -5.80 2.45
N VAL A 62 -12.85 -5.36 2.53
CA VAL A 62 -13.76 -5.32 1.37
C VAL A 62 -13.22 -4.42 0.27
N VAL A 63 -12.75 -3.21 0.59
CA VAL A 63 -12.13 -2.30 -0.39
C VAL A 63 -10.89 -2.93 -1.03
N GLY A 64 -10.06 -3.61 -0.23
CA GLY A 64 -8.91 -4.36 -0.73
C GLY A 64 -9.32 -5.45 -1.73
N LEU A 65 -10.36 -6.23 -1.40
CA LEU A 65 -10.91 -7.23 -2.30
C LEU A 65 -11.47 -6.61 -3.59
N MET A 66 -12.23 -5.51 -3.50
CA MET A 66 -12.75 -4.80 -4.68
C MET A 66 -11.62 -4.38 -5.62
N GLY A 67 -10.49 -3.88 -5.08
CA GLY A 67 -9.31 -3.56 -5.88
C GLY A 67 -8.69 -4.78 -6.56
N ILE A 68 -8.56 -5.89 -5.84
CA ILE A 68 -8.08 -7.16 -6.41
C ILE A 68 -9.01 -7.63 -7.54
N PHE A 69 -10.32 -7.64 -7.30
CA PHE A 69 -11.31 -8.01 -8.30
C PHE A 69 -11.26 -7.11 -9.52
N TYR A 70 -11.07 -5.80 -9.34
CA TYR A 70 -10.91 -4.87 -10.45
C TYR A 70 -9.70 -5.22 -11.30
N VAL A 71 -8.55 -5.53 -10.70
CA VAL A 71 -7.33 -5.91 -11.43
C VAL A 71 -7.52 -7.22 -12.17
N ILE A 72 -8.09 -8.24 -11.53
CA ILE A 72 -8.37 -9.55 -12.17
C ILE A 72 -9.33 -9.39 -13.35
N ASN A 73 -10.36 -8.56 -13.22
CA ASN A 73 -11.38 -8.35 -14.24
C ASN A 73 -11.06 -7.18 -15.20
N TYR A 74 -9.87 -6.58 -15.10
CA TYR A 74 -9.54 -5.36 -15.83
C TYR A 74 -9.64 -5.55 -17.35
N GLU A 75 -9.23 -6.73 -17.84
CA GLU A 75 -9.31 -7.10 -19.26
C GLU A 75 -10.74 -7.06 -19.80
N HIS A 76 -11.75 -7.39 -18.99
CA HIS A 76 -13.16 -7.33 -19.38
C HIS A 76 -13.76 -5.92 -19.18
N ILE A 77 -13.36 -5.24 -18.11
CA ILE A 77 -13.87 -3.90 -17.77
C ILE A 77 -13.37 -2.85 -18.78
N LYS A 78 -12.12 -2.95 -19.26
CA LYS A 78 -11.52 -1.95 -20.16
C LYS A 78 -12.29 -1.73 -21.46
N TYR A 79 -13.06 -2.72 -21.94
CA TYR A 79 -13.86 -2.58 -23.17
C TYR A 79 -14.96 -1.51 -23.03
N HIS A 80 -15.46 -1.28 -21.83
CA HIS A 80 -16.45 -0.24 -21.54
C HIS A 80 -15.87 1.18 -21.66
N LYS A 81 -14.55 1.35 -21.73
CA LYS A 81 -13.90 2.65 -21.92
C LYS A 81 -14.23 3.30 -23.27
N HIS A 82 -14.58 2.50 -24.27
CA HIS A 82 -14.89 2.99 -25.63
C HIS A 82 -16.40 3.10 -25.91
N PHE A 83 -17.27 2.80 -24.92
CA PHE A 83 -18.72 2.95 -25.09
C PHE A 83 -19.11 4.43 -25.13
N LYS A 84 -19.43 4.92 -26.33
CA LYS A 84 -19.90 6.30 -26.58
C LYS A 84 -21.41 6.46 -26.35
N HIS A 85 -21.94 5.89 -25.27
CA HIS A 85 -23.34 6.14 -24.89
C HIS A 85 -23.34 6.98 -23.63
N HIS A 86 -23.35 8.30 -23.85
CA HIS A 86 -23.89 9.26 -22.91
C HIS A 86 -25.19 9.73 -23.54
N TRP A 87 -26.31 9.49 -22.86
CA TRP A 87 -27.55 10.22 -23.06
C TRP A 87 -27.61 11.32 -22.00
#